data_AF-A0A382LJZ1-F1
#
_entry.id   AF-A0A382LJZ1-F1
#
_cell.length_a   1.000
_cell.length_b   1.000
_cell.length_c   1.000
_cell.angle_alpha   90.00
_cell.angle_beta   90.00
_cell.angle_gamma   90.00
#
_symmetry.space_group_name_H-M   'P 1'
#
loop_
_entity.id
_entity.type
_entity.pdbx_description
1 polymer ?
#
loop_
_entity_poly.entity_id
_entity_poly.type
_entity_poly.pdbx_seq_one_letter_code
_entity_poly.pdbx_strand_id
1 'polypeptide(L)'
;MYHLLPGLTDVHIVFNLFRFITFRAAGALVTSLVLAFVLGPVIIKALSRFRVGQVVRSEGPATHLPKAGTPTMGGVLIVLSTGLSTLLWAELTNWYTILALLTLFAMAAIGFMDDYLKVVQGRTAGLIARYKMLGQWI
;
A
#
# COMPACT_ATOMS: atom_id res chain seq x y z
N MET A 1 8.09 -16.85 3.14
CA MET A 1 9.34 -17.53 2.75
C MET A 1 10.24 -17.81 3.95
N TYR A 2 10.58 -16.81 4.78
CA TYR A 2 11.43 -17.05 5.97
C TYR A 2 10.92 -18.15 6.90
N HIS A 3 9.63 -18.15 7.23
CA HIS A 3 9.02 -19.17 8.11
C HIS A 3 8.53 -20.43 7.38
N LEU A 4 8.48 -20.42 6.04
CA LEU A 4 7.93 -21.53 5.23
C LEU A 4 9.00 -22.51 4.73
N LEU A 5 10.24 -22.06 4.64
CA LEU A 5 11.36 -22.81 4.06
C LEU A 5 12.42 -23.41 5.02
N PRO A 6 12.36 -23.29 6.37
CA PRO A 6 13.42 -23.86 7.22
C PRO A 6 13.66 -25.36 6.99
N GLY A 7 12.61 -26.11 6.63
CA GLY A 7 12.69 -27.57 6.42
C GLY A 7 13.25 -28.04 5.07
N LEU A 8 13.47 -27.16 4.08
CA LEU A 8 14.08 -27.52 2.78
C LEU A 8 15.54 -27.05 2.65
N THR A 9 16.05 -26.35 3.66
CA THR A 9 17.38 -25.72 3.63
C THR A 9 18.52 -26.72 3.51
N ASP A 10 18.30 -27.97 3.91
CA ASP A 10 19.31 -29.03 3.90
C ASP A 10 19.42 -29.78 2.56
N VAL A 11 18.57 -29.46 1.56
CA VAL A 11 18.48 -30.26 0.32
C VAL A 11 19.29 -29.66 -0.83
N HIS A 12 19.39 -28.32 -0.97
CA HIS A 12 20.09 -27.66 -2.10
C HIS A 12 20.72 -26.30 -1.77
N ILE A 13 21.88 -26.00 -2.39
CA ILE A 13 22.66 -24.75 -2.25
C ILE A 13 21.84 -23.47 -2.50
N VAL A 14 20.78 -23.58 -3.32
CA VAL A 14 19.84 -22.51 -3.63
C VAL A 14 19.08 -22.04 -2.38
N PHE A 15 18.81 -22.92 -1.41
CA PHE A 15 18.13 -22.53 -0.18
C PHE A 15 19.02 -21.74 0.78
N ASN A 16 20.35 -21.88 0.68
CA ASN A 16 21.28 -21.07 1.46
C ASN A 16 21.27 -19.59 1.02
N LEU A 17 20.89 -19.29 -0.24
CA LEU A 17 20.74 -17.91 -0.70
C LEU A 17 19.66 -17.15 0.08
N PHE A 18 18.61 -17.84 0.53
CA PHE A 18 17.52 -17.25 1.30
C PHE A 18 17.91 -16.89 2.74
N ARG A 19 19.11 -17.28 3.22
CA ARG A 19 19.65 -16.80 4.51
C ARG A 19 20.23 -15.39 4.40
N PHE A 20 20.69 -14.96 3.23
CA PHE A 20 21.29 -13.63 3.08
C PHE A 20 20.23 -12.54 3.08
N ILE A 21 20.42 -11.53 3.94
CA ILE A 21 19.50 -10.40 4.05
C ILE A 21 19.38 -9.61 2.75
N THR A 22 20.47 -9.49 1.98
CA THR A 22 20.53 -8.80 0.69
C THR A 22 19.66 -9.52 -0.36
N PHE A 23 19.73 -10.84 -0.42
CA PHE A 23 18.91 -11.64 -1.32
C PHE A 23 17.42 -11.53 -0.94
N ARG A 24 17.10 -11.60 0.35
CA ARG A 24 15.72 -11.42 0.84
C ARG A 24 15.19 -10.02 0.54
N ALA A 25 16.00 -8.98 0.69
CA ALA A 25 15.61 -7.61 0.39
C ALA A 25 15.37 -7.40 -1.12
N ALA A 26 16.25 -7.92 -1.98
CA ALA A 26 16.07 -7.89 -3.43
C ALA A 26 14.82 -8.69 -3.85
N GLY A 27 14.62 -9.87 -3.27
CA GLY A 27 13.41 -10.68 -3.43
C GLY A 27 12.16 -9.90 -3.04
N ALA A 28 12.16 -9.24 -1.89
CA ALA A 28 11.04 -8.41 -1.44
C ALA A 28 10.72 -7.26 -2.41
N LEU A 29 11.73 -6.58 -2.95
CA LEU A 29 11.54 -5.51 -3.93
C LEU A 29 10.91 -6.05 -5.23
N VAL A 30 11.47 -7.12 -5.79
CA VAL A 30 10.95 -7.70 -7.04
C VAL A 30 9.52 -8.20 -6.83
N THR A 31 9.27 -8.86 -5.70
CA THR A 31 7.94 -9.42 -5.41
C THR A 31 6.91 -8.31 -5.19
N SER A 32 7.26 -7.20 -4.53
CA SER A 32 6.33 -6.07 -4.36
C SER A 32 6.00 -5.41 -5.69
N LEU A 33 6.97 -5.30 -6.60
CA LEU A 33 6.75 -4.76 -7.95
C LEU A 33 5.83 -5.67 -8.77
N VAL A 34 6.08 -6.99 -8.77
CA VAL A 34 5.23 -7.96 -9.46
C VAL A 34 3.81 -7.91 -8.90
N LEU A 35 3.65 -7.91 -7.57
CA LEU A 35 2.35 -7.78 -6.92
C LEU A 35 1.66 -6.47 -7.30
N ALA A 36 2.39 -5.35 -7.40
CA ALA A 36 1.81 -4.08 -7.82
C ALA A 36 1.28 -4.12 -9.26
N PHE A 37 1.99 -4.77 -10.19
CA PHE A 37 1.51 -4.92 -11.56
C PHE A 37 0.32 -5.88 -11.68
N VAL A 38 0.31 -6.96 -10.91
CA VAL A 38 -0.78 -7.96 -10.93
C VAL A 38 -2.04 -7.43 -10.24
N LEU A 39 -1.90 -6.83 -9.06
CA LEU A 39 -3.02 -6.29 -8.28
C LEU A 39 -3.48 -4.93 -8.79
N GLY A 40 -2.62 -4.18 -9.48
CA GLY A 40 -2.88 -2.84 -10.00
C GLY A 40 -4.19 -2.73 -10.77
N PRO A 41 -4.43 -3.50 -11.84
CA PRO A 41 -5.66 -3.44 -12.61
C PRO A 41 -6.92 -3.75 -11.78
N VAL A 42 -6.83 -4.69 -10.84
CA VAL A 42 -7.95 -5.08 -9.97
C VAL A 42 -8.29 -3.94 -9.01
N ILE A 43 -7.28 -3.40 -8.34
CA ILE A 43 -7.44 -2.30 -7.39
C ILE A 43 -7.91 -1.02 -8.11
N ILE A 44 -7.35 -0.70 -9.27
CA ILE A 44 -7.78 0.44 -10.09
C ILE A 44 -9.24 0.29 -10.50
N LYS A 45 -9.68 -0.90 -10.94
CA LYS A 45 -11.09 -1.16 -11.29
C LYS A 45 -12.02 -1.09 -10.07
N ALA A 46 -11.57 -1.57 -8.90
CA ALA A 46 -12.35 -1.47 -7.68
C ALA A 46 -12.51 0.01 -7.25
N LEU A 47 -11.41 0.77 -7.27
CA LEU A 47 -11.38 2.20 -6.95
C LEU A 47 -12.17 3.06 -7.94
N SER A 48 -12.15 2.72 -9.23
CA SER A 48 -12.94 3.45 -10.23
C SER A 48 -14.45 3.26 -10.03
N ARG A 49 -14.91 2.12 -9.48
CA ARG A 49 -16.30 1.92 -9.07
C ARG A 49 -16.72 2.80 -7.90
N PHE A 50 -15.81 3.06 -6.95
CA PHE A 50 -16.07 4.01 -5.86
C PHE A 50 -16.09 5.47 -6.32
N ARG A 51 -15.57 5.77 -7.52
CA ARG A 51 -15.56 7.11 -8.15
C ARG A 51 -16.79 7.46 -8.99
N VAL A 52 -17.83 6.63 -9.02
CA VAL A 52 -19.03 6.87 -9.85
C VAL A 52 -19.86 8.11 -9.39
N GLY A 53 -19.46 8.80 -8.31
CA GLY A 53 -20.17 9.96 -7.77
C GLY A 53 -19.40 11.28 -7.66
N GLN A 54 -18.17 11.43 -8.17
CA GLN A 54 -17.54 12.75 -8.21
C GLN A 54 -18.13 13.57 -9.36
N VAL A 55 -19.23 14.26 -9.01
CA VAL A 55 -19.76 15.44 -9.66
C VAL A 55 -18.61 16.25 -10.25
N VAL A 56 -18.59 16.35 -11.57
CA VAL A 56 -17.78 17.32 -12.30
C VAL A 56 -18.06 18.67 -11.67
N ARG A 57 -17.10 19.19 -10.89
CA ARG A 57 -17.18 20.53 -10.33
C ARG A 57 -17.20 21.47 -11.54
N SER A 58 -18.36 22.06 -11.82
CA SER A 58 -18.62 22.94 -12.98
C SER A 58 -17.88 24.29 -12.93
N GLU A 59 -16.99 24.47 -11.95
CA GLU A 59 -16.36 25.74 -11.54
C GLU A 59 -14.83 25.68 -11.69
N GLY A 60 -14.30 25.12 -12.79
CA GLY A 60 -12.86 25.07 -13.05
C GLY A 60 -12.52 25.20 -14.54
N PRO A 61 -11.43 25.91 -14.91
CA PRO A 61 -11.07 26.13 -16.31
C PRO A 61 -10.84 24.81 -17.06
N ALA A 62 -11.34 24.75 -18.31
CA ALA A 62 -11.47 23.54 -19.13
C ALA A 62 -10.16 22.73 -19.32
N THR A 63 -9.00 23.36 -19.15
CA THR A 63 -7.68 22.74 -19.25
C THR A 63 -7.34 21.78 -18.10
N HIS A 64 -8.08 21.79 -16.98
CA HIS A 64 -7.84 20.93 -15.82
C HIS A 64 -8.71 19.65 -15.78
N LEU A 65 -9.65 19.50 -16.71
CA LEU A 65 -10.54 18.33 -16.83
C LEU A 65 -9.83 16.99 -17.13
N PRO A 66 -8.68 16.91 -17.84
CA PRO A 66 -8.03 15.63 -18.15
C PRO A 66 -7.47 14.88 -16.92
N LYS A 67 -7.29 15.54 -15.77
CA LYS A 67 -6.81 14.91 -14.53
C LYS A 67 -7.93 14.22 -13.72
N ALA A 68 -9.18 14.29 -14.18
CA ALA A 68 -10.35 13.80 -13.46
C ALA A 68 -10.49 12.26 -13.44
N GLY A 69 -9.74 11.53 -14.28
CA GLY A 69 -9.90 10.08 -14.43
C GLY A 69 -9.02 9.21 -13.52
N THR A 70 -7.89 9.72 -13.02
CA THR A 70 -6.90 8.88 -12.35
C THR A 70 -7.23 8.70 -10.86
N PRO A 71 -7.51 7.48 -10.38
CA PRO A 71 -7.85 7.23 -8.97
C PRO A 71 -6.71 7.66 -8.04
N THR A 72 -7.03 8.53 -7.09
CA THR A 72 -6.10 9.16 -6.14
C THR A 72 -5.72 8.26 -4.98
N MET A 73 -6.15 6.99 -4.98
CA MET A 73 -5.87 6.02 -3.91
C MET A 73 -4.76 5.02 -4.30
N GLY A 74 -3.78 5.45 -5.11
CA GLY A 74 -2.62 4.62 -5.47
C GLY A 74 -1.81 4.15 -4.25
N GLY A 75 -1.91 4.86 -3.12
CA GLY A 75 -1.31 4.45 -1.85
C GLY A 75 -1.79 3.08 -1.37
N VAL A 76 -3.03 2.70 -1.64
CA VAL A 76 -3.57 1.36 -1.29
C VAL A 76 -2.81 0.26 -2.03
N LEU A 77 -2.52 0.47 -3.32
CA LEU A 77 -1.73 -0.47 -4.11
C LEU A 77 -0.33 -0.65 -3.51
N ILE A 78 0.34 0.45 -3.18
CA ILE A 78 1.71 0.45 -2.64
C ILE A 78 1.75 -0.24 -1.27
N VAL A 79 0.80 0.06 -0.39
CA VAL A 79 0.75 -0.51 0.96
C VAL A 79 0.45 -2.01 0.90
N LEU A 80 -0.49 -2.43 0.05
CA LEU A 80 -0.81 -3.86 -0.10
C LEU A 80 0.36 -4.63 -0.73
N SER A 81 0.96 -4.13 -1.81
CA SER A 81 2.05 -4.83 -2.49
C SER A 81 3.31 -4.91 -1.62
N THR A 82 3.66 -3.82 -0.94
CA THR A 82 4.83 -3.76 -0.04
C THR A 82 4.59 -4.52 1.26
N GLY A 83 3.38 -4.45 1.82
CA GLY A 83 3.01 -5.19 3.03
C GLY A 83 3.04 -6.70 2.80
N LEU A 84 2.40 -7.19 1.73
CA LEU A 84 2.40 -8.61 1.38
C LEU A 84 3.81 -9.12 1.07
N SER A 85 4.61 -8.34 0.35
CA SER A 85 5.99 -8.72 0.06
C SER A 85 6.85 -8.78 1.33
N THR A 86 6.72 -7.79 2.21
CA THR A 86 7.42 -7.76 3.51
C THR A 86 7.01 -8.95 4.37
N LEU A 87 5.72 -9.31 4.43
CA LEU A 87 5.25 -10.51 5.16
C LEU A 87 5.85 -11.82 4.59
N LEU A 88 6.11 -11.85 3.28
CA LEU A 88 6.71 -13.02 2.64
C LEU A 88 8.21 -13.13 2.93
N TRP A 89 8.96 -12.02 2.90
CA TRP A 89 10.42 -12.03 2.90
C TRP A 89 11.07 -11.60 4.21
N ALA A 90 10.40 -10.78 5.02
CA ALA A 90 10.96 -10.26 6.27
C ALA A 90 10.89 -11.29 7.40
N GLU A 91 11.69 -11.05 8.43
CA GLU A 91 11.70 -11.85 9.65
C GLU A 91 10.67 -11.29 10.62
N LEU A 92 9.55 -12.01 10.80
CA LEU A 92 8.44 -11.54 11.63
C LEU A 92 8.71 -11.71 13.13
N THR A 93 9.80 -12.39 13.51
CA THR A 93 10.29 -12.45 14.89
C THR A 93 10.99 -11.15 15.30
N ASN A 94 11.42 -10.33 14.34
CA ASN A 94 12.13 -9.09 14.63
C ASN A 94 11.14 -7.98 14.98
N TRP A 95 11.25 -7.46 16.20
CA TRP A 95 10.40 -6.38 16.69
C TRP A 95 10.44 -5.13 15.79
N TYR A 96 11.60 -4.79 15.21
CA TYR A 96 11.72 -3.66 14.29
C TYR A 96 10.87 -3.84 13.02
N THR A 97 10.78 -5.07 12.51
CA THR A 97 9.95 -5.39 11.34
C THR A 97 8.46 -5.30 11.67
N ILE A 98 8.06 -5.81 12.84
CA ILE A 98 6.67 -5.70 13.31
C ILE A 98 6.28 -4.23 13.46
N LEU A 99 7.10 -3.43 14.15
CA LEU A 99 6.85 -2.00 14.33
C LEU A 99 6.74 -1.27 12.99
N ALA A 100 7.66 -1.52 12.05
CA ALA A 100 7.62 -0.90 10.74
C ALA A 100 6.35 -1.24 9.96
N LEU A 101 5.90 -2.50 10.00
CA LEU A 101 4.63 -2.92 9.40
C LEU A 101 3.43 -2.25 10.07
N LEU A 102 3.40 -2.20 11.40
CA LEU A 102 2.32 -1.53 12.14
C LEU A 102 2.23 -0.05 11.79
N THR A 103 3.36 0.66 11.77
CA THR A 103 3.39 2.08 11.38
C THR A 103 2.96 2.27 9.93
N LEU A 104 3.42 1.41 9.01
CA LEU A 104 3.01 1.45 7.60
C LEU A 104 1.48 1.32 7.47
N PHE A 105 0.89 0.32 8.11
CA PHE A 105 -0.56 0.09 8.05
C PHE A 105 -1.36 1.18 8.80
N ALA A 106 -0.87 1.68 9.92
CA ALA A 106 -1.51 2.76 10.67
C ALA A 106 -1.56 4.06 9.84
N MET A 107 -0.43 4.48 9.27
CA MET A 107 -0.38 5.66 8.41
C MET A 107 -1.19 5.49 7.12
N ALA A 108 -1.16 4.28 6.54
CA ALA A 108 -1.99 3.95 5.39
C ALA A 108 -3.49 4.04 5.71
N ALA A 109 -3.93 3.56 6.87
CA ALA A 109 -5.32 3.63 7.30
C ALA A 109 -5.79 5.08 7.50
N ILE A 110 -4.96 5.92 8.11
CA ILE A 110 -5.25 7.35 8.29
C ILE A 110 -5.35 8.06 6.93
N GLY A 111 -4.40 7.81 6.03
CA GLY A 111 -4.40 8.37 4.67
C GLY A 111 -5.61 7.91 3.86
N PHE A 112 -5.93 6.62 3.94
CA PHE A 112 -7.10 6.04 3.27
C PHE A 112 -8.41 6.64 3.79
N MET A 113 -8.54 6.84 5.11
CA MET A 113 -9.72 7.47 5.70
C MET A 113 -9.89 8.92 5.22
N ASP A 114 -8.80 9.70 5.16
CA ASP A 114 -8.82 11.09 4.66
C ASP A 114 -9.25 11.13 3.18
N ASP A 115 -8.66 10.28 2.34
CA ASP A 115 -9.00 10.18 0.92
C ASP A 115 -10.43 9.67 0.69
N TYR A 116 -10.88 8.70 1.49
CA TYR A 116 -12.25 8.18 1.44
C TYR A 116 -13.28 9.27 1.77
N LEU A 117 -13.05 10.05 2.83
CA LEU A 117 -13.95 11.14 3.23
C LEU A 117 -14.02 12.25 2.16
N LYS A 118 -12.89 12.57 1.52
CA LYS A 118 -12.84 13.57 0.44
C LYS A 118 -13.57 13.10 -0.82
N VAL A 119 -13.40 11.83 -1.19
CA VAL A 119 -13.89 11.29 -2.47
C VAL A 119 -15.34 10.83 -2.38
N VAL A 120 -15.72 10.11 -1.31
CA VAL A 120 -17.05 9.48 -1.19
C VAL A 120 -18.06 10.41 -0.54
N GLN A 121 -17.66 11.18 0.49
CA GLN A 121 -18.59 12.09 1.19
C GLN A 121 -18.61 13.52 0.60
N GLY A 122 -17.79 13.83 -0.41
CA GLY A 122 -17.75 15.15 -1.04
C GLY A 122 -17.35 16.30 -0.11
N ARG A 123 -16.79 15.99 1.08
CA ARG A 123 -16.31 17.00 2.02
C ARG A 123 -14.97 17.54 1.52
N THR A 124 -14.96 18.75 0.99
CA THR A 124 -13.75 19.45 0.50
C THR A 124 -12.63 19.56 1.55
N ALA A 125 -12.97 19.53 2.84
CA ALA A 125 -12.00 19.59 3.94
C ALA A 125 -11.37 18.23 4.32
N GLY A 126 -11.94 17.09 3.91
CA GLY A 126 -11.48 15.75 4.32
C GLY A 126 -11.62 15.46 5.82
N LEU A 127 -10.69 14.69 6.38
CA LEU A 127 -10.61 14.43 7.82
C LEU A 127 -10.30 15.75 8.55
N ILE A 128 -11.00 16.05 9.64
CA ILE A 128 -10.79 17.29 10.40
C ILE A 128 -9.31 17.34 10.83
N ALA A 129 -8.61 18.43 10.50
CA ALA A 129 -7.17 18.57 10.68
C ALA A 129 -6.66 18.14 12.07
N ARG A 130 -7.43 18.42 13.14
CA ARG A 130 -7.12 18.01 14.51
C ARG A 130 -7.01 16.48 14.68
N TYR A 131 -7.90 15.70 14.07
CA TYR A 131 -7.89 14.24 14.15
C TYR A 131 -6.80 13.63 13.27
N LYS A 132 -6.50 14.27 12.12
CA LYS A 132 -5.39 13.87 11.26
C LYS A 132 -4.05 14.05 11.97
N MET A 133 -3.85 15.21 12.59
CA MET A 133 -2.62 15.51 13.34
C MET A 133 -2.49 14.63 14.58
N LEU A 134 -3.56 14.41 15.35
CA LEU A 134 -3.52 13.48 16.48
C LEU A 134 -3.19 12.05 16.04
N GLY A 135 -3.77 11.57 14.94
CA GLY A 135 -3.47 10.24 14.41
C GLY A 135 -2.05 10.09 13.85
N GLN A 136 -1.46 11.15 13.30
CA GLN A 136 -0.06 11.15 12.84
C GLN A 136 0.96 11.36 13.96
N TRP A 137 0.52 11.94 15.07
CA TRP A 137 1.37 12.25 16.23
C TRP A 137 1.55 11.06 17.18
N ILE A 138 0.59 10.13 17.17
CA ILE A 138 0.63 8.83 17.87
C ILE A 138 1.37 7.82 17.00
#